data_AF-A0A0A6P193-F1
#
_entry.id   AF-A0A0A6P193-F1
#
_cell.length_a   1.000
_cell.length_b   1.000
_cell.length_c   1.000
_cell.angle_alpha   90.00
_cell.angle_beta   90.00
_cell.angle_gamma   90.00
#
_symmetry.space_group_name_H-M   'P 1'
#
loop_
_entity.id
_entity.type
_entity.pdbx_description
1 polymer ?
#
loop_
_entity_poly.entity_id
_entity_poly.type
_entity_poly.pdbx_seq_one_letter_code
_entity_poly.pdbx_strand_id
1 'polypeptide(L)'
;MSERNDDQDWLNLLAGQSVPDAHPKTVLEAQALQGALLLSSYKQEKGSEMPFPHIWENISAHLEEEQGEIELTDFEIFDISANRKTNMLILTLVWRFDPRCHVRLEISRKDASARLVQRFFKGELKPELILQSLRFRDHSFEFYDSHSVDWSSERKCELSPEWMSEIAKAFNLPESYYPNRDLQPVQDQVIQQVVNLFKWLKNDFDDAKRAGWQAFETFLRKEELAYAFMSPYKRAKPINLGDHTVLLALEIKEPDEQEEIEASLWVRPYGEQAYLPKGIKFKVIPKKEEPEEVIALEQDSFLKQVWVFSLEEEFDVTLELEGITYTEPFIIATEEDNSDVISASHQTNV
;
A
#
# COMPACT_ATOMS: atom_id res chain seq x y z
N MET A 1 12.60 30.44 35.60
CA MET A 1 12.38 29.87 34.25
C MET A 1 13.69 29.22 33.89
N SER A 2 13.76 27.89 33.91
CA SER A 2 14.92 27.18 33.37
C SER A 2 14.95 27.45 31.88
N GLU A 3 16.08 27.89 31.33
CA GLU A 3 16.26 27.91 29.88
C GLU A 3 16.02 26.48 29.38
N ARG A 4 15.01 26.29 28.54
CA ARG A 4 14.82 25.02 27.84
C ARG A 4 15.99 24.86 26.90
N ASN A 5 16.65 23.71 26.99
CA ASN A 5 17.68 23.35 26.05
C ASN A 5 17.02 22.62 24.89
N ASP A 6 16.40 23.40 23.99
CA ASP A 6 15.61 22.89 22.87
C ASP A 6 16.39 21.85 22.04
N ASP A 7 17.71 21.98 21.94
CA ASP A 7 18.58 21.03 21.23
C ASP A 7 18.63 19.66 21.92
N GLN A 8 18.73 19.63 23.25
CA GLN A 8 18.75 18.38 24.00
C GLN A 8 17.40 17.68 23.97
N ASP A 9 16.31 18.44 23.99
CA ASP A 9 14.95 17.92 23.89
C ASP A 9 14.72 17.24 22.53
N TRP A 10 15.20 17.84 21.44
CA TRP A 10 15.15 17.21 20.12
C TRP A 10 15.96 15.91 20.04
N LEU A 11 17.17 15.89 20.60
CA LEU A 11 17.99 14.67 20.63
C LEU A 11 17.32 13.56 21.46
N ASN A 12 16.71 13.92 22.59
CA ASN A 12 15.98 12.98 23.43
C ASN A 12 14.79 12.39 22.66
N LEU A 13 14.01 13.22 21.95
CA LEU A 13 12.88 12.76 21.12
C LEU A 13 13.35 11.84 19.98
N LEU A 14 14.44 12.17 19.28
CA LEU A 14 15.02 11.34 18.22
C LEU A 14 15.59 10.02 18.74
N ALA A 15 16.02 9.97 20.01
CA ALA A 15 16.42 8.74 20.69
C ALA A 15 15.23 7.93 21.22
N GLY A 16 13.98 8.33 20.92
CA GLY A 16 12.77 7.68 21.41
C GLY A 16 12.47 7.93 22.88
N GLN A 17 13.13 8.90 23.52
CA GLN A 17 12.87 9.28 24.91
C GLN A 17 11.71 10.28 24.99
N SER A 18 11.01 10.26 26.12
CA SER A 18 9.96 11.25 26.39
C SER A 18 10.56 12.55 26.90
N VAL A 19 10.11 13.68 26.36
CA VAL A 19 10.46 15.01 26.83
C VAL A 19 9.21 15.64 27.48
N PRO A 20 9.25 15.94 28.79
CA PRO A 20 8.15 16.61 29.47
C PRO A 20 7.82 17.95 28.80
N ASP A 21 6.53 18.24 28.64
CA ASP A 21 6.01 19.48 28.04
C ASP A 21 6.45 19.75 26.58
N ALA A 22 6.97 18.74 25.87
CA ALA A 22 7.19 18.82 24.44
C ALA A 22 5.85 19.04 23.71
N HIS A 23 5.84 19.96 22.76
CA HIS A 23 4.65 20.21 21.98
C HIS A 23 4.31 18.94 21.16
N PRO A 24 3.04 18.47 21.11
CA PRO A 24 2.69 17.23 20.42
C PRO A 24 3.15 17.16 18.96
N LYS A 25 3.15 18.32 18.28
CA LYS A 25 3.68 18.45 16.92
C LYS A 25 5.19 18.12 16.84
N THR A 26 5.99 18.59 17.79
CA THR A 26 7.44 18.34 17.85
C THR A 26 7.74 16.86 18.08
N VAL A 27 6.93 16.20 18.93
CA VAL A 27 7.03 14.75 19.15
C VAL A 27 6.77 13.98 17.86
N LEU A 28 5.70 14.35 17.13
CA LEU A 28 5.34 13.72 15.86
C LEU A 28 6.41 13.93 14.78
N GLU A 29 6.95 15.15 14.66
CA GLU A 29 8.02 15.46 13.71
C GLU A 29 9.32 14.70 14.03
N ALA A 30 9.69 14.58 15.29
CA ALA A 30 10.85 13.80 15.71
C ALA A 30 10.67 12.29 15.45
N GLN A 31 9.47 11.75 15.67
CA GLN A 31 9.15 10.34 15.36
C GLN A 31 9.20 10.07 13.85
N ALA A 32 8.65 10.98 13.03
CA ALA A 32 8.72 10.87 11.57
C ALA A 32 10.17 10.92 11.07
N LEU A 33 10.98 11.84 11.60
CA LEU A 33 12.40 11.93 11.27
C LEU A 33 13.19 10.69 11.72
N GLN A 34 12.90 10.16 12.92
CA GLN A 34 13.48 8.90 13.39
C GLN A 34 13.16 7.74 12.45
N GLY A 35 11.91 7.62 11.99
CA GLY A 35 11.50 6.60 11.02
C GLY A 35 12.24 6.72 9.68
N ALA A 36 12.38 7.96 9.16
CA ALA A 36 13.13 8.21 7.94
C ALA A 36 14.62 7.86 8.09
N LEU A 37 15.24 8.20 9.22
CA LEU A 37 16.62 7.85 9.52
C LEU A 37 16.83 6.33 9.58
N LEU A 38 15.94 5.60 10.26
CA LEU A 38 15.99 4.14 10.34
C LEU A 38 15.86 3.51 8.95
N LEU A 39 14.90 3.97 8.13
CA LEU A 39 14.72 3.49 6.76
C LEU A 39 15.95 3.76 5.89
N SER A 40 16.58 4.93 6.03
CA SER A 40 17.80 5.27 5.30
C SER A 40 18.99 4.40 5.72
N SER A 41 19.11 4.09 7.01
CA SER A 41 20.16 3.22 7.54
C SER A 41 20.01 1.78 7.05
N TYR A 42 18.78 1.34 6.82
CA TYR A 42 18.48 0.00 6.31
C TYR A 42 18.83 -0.17 4.82
N LYS A 43 18.74 0.92 4.05
CA LYS A 43 19.11 0.94 2.62
C LYS A 43 20.62 1.04 2.35
N GLN A 44 21.44 1.36 3.35
CA GLN A 44 22.89 1.40 3.19
C GLN A 44 23.49 -0.01 3.32
N GLU A 45 24.28 -0.41 2.32
CA GLU A 45 25.07 -1.65 2.38
C GLU A 45 25.93 -1.68 3.66
N LYS A 46 25.92 -2.82 4.35
CA LYS A 46 26.73 -3.10 5.55
C LYS A 46 28.20 -2.74 5.28
N GLY A 47 28.66 -1.60 5.78
CA GLY A 47 30.09 -1.24 5.78
C GLY A 47 30.44 0.24 5.60
N SER A 48 29.48 1.10 5.26
CA SER A 48 29.71 2.54 5.08
C SER A 48 29.27 3.34 6.32
N GLU A 49 30.19 3.62 7.26
CA GLU A 49 29.95 4.64 8.28
C GLU A 49 29.96 6.03 7.62
N MET A 50 28.77 6.61 7.40
CA MET A 50 28.64 7.96 6.84
C MET A 50 28.43 8.97 7.98
N PRO A 51 29.21 10.07 8.06
CA PRO A 51 29.00 11.11 9.06
C PRO A 51 27.60 11.75 8.95
N PHE A 52 27.01 12.11 10.09
CA PHE A 52 25.66 12.70 10.19
C PHE A 52 25.35 13.85 9.19
N PRO A 53 26.27 14.77 8.87
CA PRO A 53 26.00 15.80 7.85
C PRO A 53 25.66 15.23 6.47
N HIS A 54 26.30 14.12 6.08
CA HIS A 54 26.10 13.50 4.77
C HIS A 54 24.86 12.60 4.72
N ILE A 55 24.42 12.05 5.86
CA ILE A 55 23.12 11.39 5.96
C ILE A 55 22.00 12.40 5.68
N TRP A 56 22.10 13.60 6.27
CA TRP A 56 21.12 14.66 6.04
C TRP A 56 21.12 15.18 4.59
N GLU A 57 22.30 15.38 4.00
CA GLU A 57 22.42 15.75 2.58
C GLU A 57 21.84 14.66 1.66
N ASN A 58 22.09 13.37 1.93
CA ASN A 58 21.51 12.28 1.14
C ASN A 58 19.99 12.18 1.29
N ILE A 59 19.45 12.32 2.50
CA ILE A 59 18.00 12.33 2.72
C ILE A 59 17.38 13.53 2.00
N SER A 60 18.00 14.71 2.09
CA SER A 60 17.52 15.92 1.41
C SER A 60 17.60 15.77 -0.12
N ALA A 61 18.69 15.22 -0.64
CA ALA A 61 18.87 14.98 -2.07
C ALA A 61 17.89 13.93 -2.61
N HIS A 62 17.64 12.83 -1.89
CA HIS A 62 16.63 11.85 -2.29
C HIS A 62 15.22 12.44 -2.31
N LEU A 63 14.88 13.29 -1.33
CA LEU A 63 13.58 13.99 -1.32
C LEU A 63 13.46 15.02 -2.47
N GLU A 64 14.57 15.51 -3.00
CA GLU A 64 14.61 16.42 -4.17
C GLU A 64 14.68 15.68 -5.53
N GLU A 65 15.30 14.50 -5.56
CA GLU A 65 15.55 13.68 -6.76
C GLU A 65 14.40 12.71 -7.06
N GLU A 66 13.57 12.34 -6.07
CA GLU A 66 12.26 11.72 -6.25
C GLU A 66 11.19 12.71 -6.79
N GLN A 67 11.53 13.50 -7.82
CA GLN A 67 10.52 14.01 -8.78
C GLN A 67 10.06 12.86 -9.70
N GLY A 68 9.71 11.73 -9.08
CA GLY A 68 9.10 10.58 -9.74
C GLY A 68 7.75 10.94 -10.34
N GLU A 69 7.24 10.06 -11.20
CA GLU A 69 5.87 10.16 -11.69
C GLU A 69 4.90 10.18 -10.49
N ILE A 70 4.25 11.32 -10.27
CA ILE A 70 3.26 11.44 -9.20
C ILE A 70 2.02 10.68 -9.65
N GLU A 71 1.70 9.59 -8.97
CA GLU A 71 0.48 8.84 -9.21
C GLU A 71 -0.69 9.52 -8.48
N LEU A 72 -1.90 9.47 -9.06
CA LEU A 72 -3.10 10.02 -8.42
C LEU A 72 -3.46 9.29 -7.10
N THR A 73 -2.92 8.09 -6.89
CA THR A 73 -3.02 7.29 -5.66
C THR A 73 -2.37 7.95 -4.44
N ASP A 74 -1.47 8.92 -4.67
CA ASP A 74 -0.83 9.69 -3.61
C ASP A 74 -1.71 10.82 -3.08
N PHE A 75 -2.88 11.07 -3.68
CA PHE A 75 -3.78 12.13 -3.27
C PHE A 75 -5.06 11.61 -2.60
N GLU A 76 -5.58 12.40 -1.67
CA GLU A 76 -6.89 12.20 -1.05
C GLU A 76 -7.88 13.28 -1.48
N ILE A 77 -9.14 12.92 -1.64
CA ILE A 77 -10.20 13.89 -1.93
C ILE A 77 -10.50 14.68 -0.65
N PHE A 78 -10.20 15.98 -0.67
CA PHE A 78 -10.47 16.91 0.41
C PHE A 78 -11.83 17.59 0.29
N ASP A 79 -12.22 17.98 -0.93
CA ASP A 79 -13.49 18.66 -1.18
C ASP A 79 -14.03 18.32 -2.58
N ILE A 80 -15.36 18.25 -2.68
CA ILE A 80 -16.08 18.06 -3.94
C ILE A 80 -17.05 19.22 -4.08
N SER A 81 -16.83 20.08 -5.08
CA SER A 81 -17.72 21.20 -5.38
C SER A 81 -18.15 21.19 -6.83
N ALA A 82 -19.27 21.85 -7.13
CA ALA A 82 -19.80 21.96 -8.49
C ALA A 82 -19.99 23.42 -8.88
N ASN A 83 -19.37 23.83 -9.99
CA ASN A 83 -19.61 25.12 -10.59
C ASN A 83 -20.76 25.02 -11.60
N ARG A 84 -21.98 25.35 -11.15
CA ARG A 84 -23.19 25.29 -11.98
C ARG A 84 -23.14 26.20 -13.21
N LYS A 85 -22.39 27.32 -13.17
CA LYS A 85 -22.28 28.25 -14.30
C LYS A 85 -21.45 27.66 -15.44
N THR A 86 -20.38 26.94 -15.11
CA THR A 86 -19.48 26.33 -16.09
C THR A 86 -19.77 24.85 -16.32
N ASN A 87 -20.74 24.28 -15.60
CA ASN A 87 -21.06 22.85 -15.59
C ASN A 87 -19.81 21.97 -15.30
N MET A 88 -18.96 22.42 -14.37
CA MET A 88 -17.74 21.70 -13.97
C MET A 88 -17.90 21.11 -12.57
N LEU A 89 -17.48 19.85 -12.40
CA LEU A 89 -17.16 19.29 -11.10
C LEU A 89 -15.73 19.68 -10.74
N ILE A 90 -15.51 19.96 -9.48
CA ILE A 90 -14.22 20.35 -8.93
C ILE A 90 -13.93 19.37 -7.81
N LEU A 91 -12.88 18.58 -7.96
CA LEU A 91 -12.30 17.77 -6.91
C LEU A 91 -11.07 18.51 -6.39
N THR A 92 -11.09 18.86 -5.12
CA THR A 92 -9.88 19.32 -4.44
C THR A 92 -9.19 18.10 -3.86
N LEU A 93 -8.03 17.79 -4.40
CA LEU A 93 -7.16 16.71 -4.01
C LEU A 93 -6.07 17.29 -3.10
N VAL A 94 -5.71 16.56 -2.04
CA VAL A 94 -4.62 16.91 -1.12
C VAL A 94 -3.58 15.80 -1.17
N TRP A 95 -2.32 16.16 -1.31
CA TRP A 95 -1.25 15.18 -1.34
C TRP A 95 -1.08 14.54 0.05
N ARG A 96 -1.08 13.21 0.13
CA ARG A 96 -0.96 12.47 1.40
C ARG A 96 0.31 12.82 2.17
N PHE A 97 1.40 13.09 1.45
CA PHE A 97 2.71 13.37 2.03
C PHE A 97 2.93 14.86 2.37
N ASP A 98 2.17 15.78 1.77
CA ASP A 98 2.16 17.20 2.16
C ASP A 98 0.74 17.78 2.10
N PRO A 99 0.05 17.94 3.23
CA PRO A 99 -1.32 18.44 3.27
C PRO A 99 -1.46 19.91 2.82
N ARG A 100 -0.35 20.62 2.57
CA ARG A 100 -0.33 21.99 2.03
C ARG A 100 -0.36 22.00 0.50
N CYS A 101 -0.12 20.87 -0.14
CA CYS A 101 -0.16 20.69 -1.58
C CYS A 101 -1.59 20.32 -2.00
N HIS A 102 -2.33 21.33 -2.45
CA HIS A 102 -3.67 21.13 -2.99
C HIS A 102 -3.62 21.14 -4.52
N VAL A 103 -4.24 20.14 -5.11
CA VAL A 103 -4.40 20.02 -6.55
C VAL A 103 -5.90 20.00 -6.85
N ARG A 104 -6.34 20.83 -7.78
CA ARG A 104 -7.77 20.91 -8.14
C ARG A 104 -8.00 20.22 -9.47
N LEU A 105 -8.62 19.04 -9.46
CA LEU A 105 -9.06 18.39 -10.68
C LEU A 105 -10.44 18.93 -11.07
N GLU A 106 -10.49 19.72 -12.14
CA GLU A 106 -11.73 20.25 -12.69
C GLU A 106 -12.17 19.38 -13.87
N ILE A 107 -13.37 18.83 -13.79
CA ILE A 107 -13.92 17.91 -14.80
C ILE A 107 -15.19 18.54 -15.39
N SER A 108 -15.17 18.75 -16.71
CA SER A 108 -16.30 19.25 -17.48
C SER A 108 -17.34 18.16 -17.68
N ARG A 109 -18.57 18.42 -17.23
CA ARG A 109 -19.70 17.49 -17.47
C ARG A 109 -20.20 17.51 -18.91
N LYS A 110 -19.80 18.49 -19.72
CA LYS A 110 -20.31 18.67 -21.08
C LYS A 110 -19.64 17.70 -22.07
N ASP A 111 -18.35 17.47 -21.88
CA ASP A 111 -17.50 16.73 -22.81
C ASP A 111 -16.57 15.73 -22.11
N ALA A 112 -16.75 15.52 -20.80
CA ALA A 112 -15.91 14.66 -19.96
C ALA A 112 -14.42 15.03 -20.00
N SER A 113 -14.07 16.26 -20.43
CA SER A 113 -12.71 16.75 -20.34
C SER A 113 -12.35 17.04 -18.88
N ALA A 114 -11.09 16.89 -18.55
CA ALA A 114 -10.59 17.22 -17.23
C ALA A 114 -9.35 18.11 -17.34
N ARG A 115 -9.10 18.92 -16.30
CA ARG A 115 -7.89 19.71 -16.19
C ARG A 115 -7.43 19.75 -14.75
N LEU A 116 -6.13 19.59 -14.56
CA LEU A 116 -5.49 19.70 -13.26
C LEU A 116 -5.10 21.17 -13.06
N VAL A 117 -5.63 21.80 -12.02
CA VAL A 117 -5.35 23.19 -11.63
C VAL A 117 -4.65 23.14 -10.28
N GLN A 118 -3.32 23.23 -10.28
CA GLN A 118 -2.57 23.29 -9.02
C GLN A 118 -2.78 24.64 -8.33
N ARG A 119 -3.03 24.64 -7.01
CA ARG A 119 -3.07 25.88 -6.21
C ARG A 119 -2.25 25.68 -4.95
N PHE A 120 -1.18 26.45 -4.80
CA PHE A 120 -0.47 26.54 -3.54
C PHE A 120 -1.17 27.48 -2.56
N PHE A 121 -1.16 27.09 -1.29
CA PHE A 121 -1.61 27.92 -0.19
C PHE A 121 -0.57 29.03 0.05
N LYS A 122 -0.85 30.24 -0.45
CA LYS A 122 -0.06 31.50 -0.38
C LYS A 122 1.08 31.67 -1.39
N GLY A 123 0.72 32.04 -2.62
CA GLY A 123 1.64 32.64 -3.58
C GLY A 123 1.04 32.61 -4.99
N GLU A 124 1.10 33.73 -5.72
CA GLU A 124 0.74 33.73 -7.13
C GLU A 124 1.73 32.85 -7.90
N LEU A 125 1.22 31.85 -8.63
CA LEU A 125 2.02 31.08 -9.57
C LEU A 125 2.15 31.87 -10.88
N LYS A 126 3.37 31.84 -11.44
CA LYS A 126 3.59 32.22 -12.84
C LYS A 126 2.76 31.28 -13.73
N PRO A 127 2.03 31.77 -14.75
CA PRO A 127 1.17 30.99 -15.65
C PRO A 127 1.87 29.88 -16.47
N GLU A 128 3.14 29.58 -16.20
CA GLU A 128 4.01 28.79 -17.08
C GLU A 128 3.96 27.29 -16.75
N LEU A 129 3.41 26.88 -15.61
CA LEU A 129 3.18 25.47 -15.21
C LEU A 129 1.70 25.07 -15.32
N ILE A 130 1.06 25.43 -16.43
CA ILE A 130 -0.32 25.01 -16.71
C ILE A 130 -0.26 23.65 -17.41
N LEU A 131 -0.69 22.57 -16.74
CA LEU A 131 -1.12 21.35 -17.41
C LEU A 131 -2.32 21.69 -18.30
N GLN A 132 -2.09 21.79 -19.62
CA GLN A 132 -3.07 22.38 -20.53
C GLN A 132 -4.21 21.43 -20.96
N SER A 133 -4.05 20.11 -20.82
CA SER A 133 -5.12 19.18 -21.18
C SER A 133 -4.96 17.78 -20.57
N LEU A 134 -6.03 17.29 -19.94
CA LEU A 134 -6.19 15.88 -19.57
C LEU A 134 -7.16 15.25 -20.58
N ARG A 135 -6.76 14.15 -21.22
CA ARG A 135 -7.69 13.33 -22.01
C ARG A 135 -7.99 12.06 -21.25
N PHE A 136 -9.27 11.74 -21.16
CA PHE A 136 -9.74 10.46 -20.63
C PHE A 136 -9.91 9.50 -21.80
N ARG A 137 -9.13 8.41 -21.82
CA ARG A 137 -9.23 7.32 -22.80
C ARG A 137 -9.01 6.00 -22.09
N ASP A 138 -9.85 5.02 -22.40
CA ASP A 138 -9.68 3.62 -21.99
C ASP A 138 -9.32 3.46 -20.50
N HIS A 139 -10.03 4.18 -19.62
CA HIS A 139 -9.84 4.16 -18.15
C HIS A 139 -8.52 4.75 -17.62
N SER A 140 -7.78 5.48 -18.47
CA SER A 140 -6.55 6.18 -18.09
C SER A 140 -6.61 7.68 -18.40
N PHE A 141 -5.81 8.45 -17.67
CA PHE A 141 -5.55 9.85 -17.98
C PHE A 141 -4.19 9.96 -18.67
N GLU A 142 -4.19 10.58 -19.85
CA GLU A 142 -2.98 10.93 -20.59
C GLU A 142 -2.59 12.38 -20.30
N PHE A 143 -1.32 12.63 -19.98
CA PHE A 143 -0.76 13.96 -19.75
C PHE A 143 0.14 14.41 -20.90
N TYR A 144 0.18 15.73 -21.12
CA TYR A 144 1.12 16.36 -22.05
C TYR A 144 1.92 17.46 -21.34
N ASP A 145 3.23 17.37 -21.42
CA ASP A 145 4.13 18.45 -21.00
C ASP A 145 4.31 19.43 -22.17
N SER A 146 3.98 20.70 -21.93
CA SER A 146 4.14 21.77 -22.92
C SER A 146 5.59 22.10 -23.27
N HIS A 147 6.55 21.64 -22.47
CA HIS A 147 7.98 21.89 -22.68
C HIS A 147 8.69 20.70 -23.36
N SER A 148 8.01 19.57 -23.52
CA SER A 148 8.50 18.46 -24.33
C SER A 148 8.24 18.75 -25.81
N VAL A 149 9.31 18.97 -26.57
CA VAL A 149 9.25 19.04 -28.05
C VAL A 149 9.04 17.63 -28.64
N ASP A 150 9.17 16.59 -27.81
CA ASP A 150 9.01 15.20 -28.17
C ASP A 150 7.63 14.69 -27.76
N TRP A 151 6.80 14.42 -28.77
CA TRP A 151 5.45 13.89 -28.60
C TRP A 151 5.44 12.41 -28.14
N SER A 152 6.59 11.79 -27.95
CA SER A 152 6.70 10.39 -27.52
C SER A 152 6.73 10.18 -26.00
N SER A 153 6.82 11.23 -25.19
CA SER A 153 6.78 11.14 -23.73
C SER A 153 5.34 11.21 -23.20
N GLU A 154 4.47 10.30 -23.67
CA GLU A 154 3.14 10.12 -23.08
C GLU A 154 3.30 9.53 -21.67
N ARG A 155 2.97 10.33 -20.64
CA ARG A 155 2.78 9.79 -19.29
C ARG A 155 1.33 9.34 -19.15
N LYS A 156 1.11 8.11 -18.69
CA LYS A 156 -0.21 7.55 -18.42
C LYS A 156 -0.38 7.40 -16.91
N CYS A 157 -1.52 7.84 -16.39
CA CYS A 157 -1.94 7.47 -15.04
C CYS A 157 -3.19 6.61 -15.14
N GLU A 158 -3.12 5.42 -14.56
CA GLU A 158 -4.25 4.51 -14.45
C GLU A 158 -4.96 4.76 -13.11
N LEU A 159 -6.27 4.94 -13.16
CA LEU A 159 -7.10 5.01 -11.96
C LEU A 159 -7.46 3.60 -11.52
N SER A 160 -7.48 3.34 -10.21
CA SER A 160 -7.99 2.05 -9.74
C SER A 160 -9.49 1.89 -10.09
N PRO A 161 -9.96 0.65 -10.29
CA PRO A 161 -11.36 0.39 -10.64
C PRO A 161 -12.39 0.98 -9.65
N GLU A 162 -12.01 1.07 -8.37
CA GLU A 162 -12.84 1.65 -7.32
C GLU A 162 -13.05 3.15 -7.53
N TRP A 163 -11.96 3.89 -7.77
CA TRP A 163 -12.00 5.32 -8.06
C TRP A 163 -12.75 5.60 -9.37
N MET A 164 -12.56 4.74 -10.38
CA MET A 164 -13.32 4.79 -11.62
C MET A 164 -14.83 4.64 -11.39
N SER A 165 -15.23 3.73 -10.50
CA SER A 165 -16.64 3.52 -10.13
C SER A 165 -17.22 4.72 -9.37
N GLU A 166 -16.47 5.30 -8.42
CA GLU A 166 -16.92 6.48 -7.68
C GLU A 166 -17.07 7.71 -8.57
N ILE A 167 -16.11 7.92 -9.48
CA ILE A 167 -16.18 8.96 -10.50
C ILE A 167 -17.39 8.69 -11.41
N ALA A 168 -17.54 7.50 -12.00
CA ALA A 168 -18.66 7.18 -12.90
C ALA A 168 -20.04 7.43 -12.25
N LYS A 169 -20.20 7.06 -10.97
CA LYS A 169 -21.41 7.35 -10.18
C LYS A 169 -21.63 8.84 -9.98
N ALA A 170 -20.61 9.60 -9.57
CA ALA A 170 -20.70 11.03 -9.33
C ALA A 170 -21.11 11.83 -10.59
N PHE A 171 -20.77 11.30 -11.76
CA PHE A 171 -21.07 11.90 -13.07
C PHE A 171 -22.31 11.34 -13.75
N ASN A 172 -22.99 10.35 -13.15
CA ASN A 172 -24.11 9.65 -13.77
C ASN A 172 -23.76 9.17 -15.18
N LEU A 173 -22.50 8.74 -15.38
CA LEU A 173 -22.03 8.26 -16.68
C LEU A 173 -22.80 7.00 -17.08
N PRO A 174 -22.88 6.70 -18.39
CA PRO A 174 -23.45 5.44 -18.86
C PRO A 174 -22.75 4.25 -18.20
N GLU A 175 -23.49 3.15 -18.00
CA GLU A 175 -22.98 1.94 -17.33
C GLU A 175 -21.72 1.35 -17.98
N SER A 176 -21.47 1.65 -19.25
CA SER A 176 -20.23 1.30 -19.98
C SER A 176 -18.94 1.89 -19.41
N TYR A 177 -19.03 2.90 -18.53
CA TYR A 177 -17.88 3.52 -17.86
C TYR A 177 -17.62 2.94 -16.47
N TYR A 178 -18.51 2.06 -15.99
CA TYR A 178 -18.29 1.30 -14.77
C TYR A 178 -17.46 0.09 -15.17
N PRO A 179 -16.34 -0.20 -14.50
CA PRO A 179 -15.67 -1.47 -14.69
C PRO A 179 -16.68 -2.60 -14.42
N ASN A 180 -17.04 -3.33 -15.49
CA ASN A 180 -17.92 -4.50 -15.59
C ASN A 180 -18.88 -4.76 -14.41
N ARG A 181 -20.14 -4.31 -14.55
CA ARG A 181 -21.23 -4.69 -13.63
C ARG A 181 -22.12 -5.84 -14.13
N ASP A 182 -22.06 -6.19 -15.41
CA ASP A 182 -22.93 -7.21 -16.03
C ASP A 182 -22.30 -8.62 -16.11
N LEU A 183 -21.15 -8.82 -15.48
CA LEU A 183 -20.78 -10.14 -15.03
C LEU A 183 -21.61 -10.41 -13.77
N GLN A 184 -22.62 -11.27 -13.87
CA GLN A 184 -22.91 -12.16 -12.73
C GLN A 184 -21.57 -12.71 -12.22
N PRO A 185 -21.42 -13.12 -10.95
CA PRO A 185 -20.23 -13.85 -10.54
C PRO A 185 -20.24 -15.21 -11.26
N VAL A 186 -19.92 -15.22 -12.55
CA VAL A 186 -18.90 -16.11 -13.07
C VAL A 186 -17.81 -15.98 -12.02
N GLN A 187 -17.49 -17.08 -11.36
CA GLN A 187 -16.20 -17.18 -10.71
C GLN A 187 -15.20 -16.90 -11.83
N ASP A 188 -14.89 -15.62 -12.07
CA ASP A 188 -13.67 -15.23 -12.73
C ASP A 188 -12.65 -16.01 -11.94
N GLN A 189 -12.04 -16.98 -12.61
CA GLN A 189 -10.87 -17.64 -12.09
C GLN A 189 -9.87 -16.51 -11.92
N VAL A 190 -9.93 -15.85 -10.77
CA VAL A 190 -8.91 -14.95 -10.29
C VAL A 190 -7.70 -15.85 -10.31
N ILE A 191 -6.87 -15.67 -11.32
CA ILE A 191 -5.64 -16.44 -11.47
C ILE A 191 -4.88 -16.16 -10.19
N GLN A 192 -4.88 -17.13 -9.28
CA GLN A 192 -4.24 -16.99 -7.99
C GLN A 192 -2.75 -16.93 -8.28
N GLN A 193 -2.19 -15.73 -8.16
CA GLN A 193 -0.76 -15.54 -8.32
C GLN A 193 -0.08 -16.18 -7.12
N VAL A 194 0.85 -17.09 -7.39
CA VAL A 194 1.71 -17.66 -6.36
C VAL A 194 2.63 -16.56 -5.86
N VAL A 195 2.61 -16.29 -4.56
CA VAL A 195 3.43 -15.24 -3.95
C VAL A 195 4.78 -15.83 -3.53
N ASN A 196 5.87 -15.29 -4.10
CA ASN A 196 7.23 -15.69 -3.71
C ASN A 196 7.70 -14.87 -2.50
N LEU A 197 7.84 -15.53 -1.35
CA LEU A 197 8.24 -14.89 -0.09
C LEU A 197 9.72 -14.55 -0.02
N PHE A 198 10.57 -15.21 -0.79
CA PHE A 198 11.99 -14.88 -0.83
C PHE A 198 12.22 -13.48 -1.41
N LYS A 199 11.38 -13.04 -2.36
CA LYS A 199 11.42 -11.66 -2.89
C LYS A 199 11.16 -10.60 -1.83
N TRP A 200 10.30 -10.91 -0.85
CA TRP A 200 9.98 -9.97 0.24
C TRP A 200 11.22 -9.68 1.09
N LEU A 201 12.08 -10.69 1.32
CA LEU A 201 13.36 -10.53 2.02
C LEU A 201 14.33 -9.58 1.28
N LYS A 202 14.17 -9.46 -0.04
CA LYS A 202 14.93 -8.52 -0.88
C LYS A 202 14.24 -7.15 -1.02
N ASN A 203 13.16 -6.91 -0.28
CA ASN A 203 12.29 -5.75 -0.42
C ASN A 203 11.62 -5.61 -1.80
N ASP A 204 11.54 -6.68 -2.58
CA ASP A 204 10.73 -6.75 -3.80
C ASP A 204 9.33 -7.28 -3.44
N PHE A 205 8.34 -6.40 -3.57
CA PHE A 205 6.94 -6.67 -3.24
C PHE A 205 6.02 -6.56 -4.45
N ASP A 206 6.54 -6.50 -5.68
CA ASP A 206 5.70 -6.21 -6.85
C ASP A 206 4.71 -7.35 -7.13
N ASP A 207 5.16 -8.60 -7.01
CA ASP A 207 4.29 -9.77 -7.10
C ASP A 207 3.24 -9.77 -5.98
N ALA A 208 3.65 -9.41 -4.76
CA ALA A 208 2.77 -9.32 -3.61
C ALA A 208 1.67 -8.27 -3.84
N LYS A 209 2.05 -7.06 -4.27
CA LYS A 209 1.13 -5.96 -4.57
C LYS A 209 0.15 -6.34 -5.66
N ARG A 210 0.61 -6.98 -6.74
CA ARG A 210 -0.26 -7.49 -7.81
C ARG A 210 -1.24 -8.56 -7.31
N ALA A 211 -0.80 -9.40 -6.36
CA ALA A 211 -1.65 -10.33 -5.65
C ALA A 211 -2.52 -9.66 -4.55
N GLY A 212 -2.50 -8.34 -4.39
CA GLY A 212 -3.33 -7.60 -3.43
C GLY A 212 -2.76 -7.51 -2.01
N TRP A 213 -1.52 -7.94 -1.79
CA TRP A 213 -0.82 -7.75 -0.51
C TRP A 213 -0.33 -6.31 -0.38
N GLN A 214 -0.64 -5.71 0.76
CA GLN A 214 -0.23 -4.35 1.09
C GLN A 214 0.58 -4.35 2.38
N ALA A 215 1.22 -3.22 2.66
CA ALA A 215 1.94 -3.01 3.90
C ALA A 215 0.97 -3.14 5.09
N PHE A 216 1.35 -3.87 6.14
CA PHE A 216 0.40 -4.24 7.20
C PHE A 216 -0.21 -3.03 7.91
N GLU A 217 0.56 -1.94 7.95
CA GLU A 217 0.23 -0.69 8.61
C GLU A 217 -0.89 0.06 7.90
N THR A 218 -1.16 -0.22 6.62
CA THR A 218 -2.28 0.38 5.87
C THR A 218 -3.64 -0.03 6.43
N PHE A 219 -3.69 -1.15 7.16
CA PHE A 219 -4.93 -1.69 7.75
C PHE A 219 -5.07 -1.39 9.24
N LEU A 220 -4.06 -0.80 9.87
CA LEU A 220 -4.06 -0.53 11.30
C LEU A 220 -4.66 0.85 11.60
N ARG A 221 -5.34 0.94 12.74
CA ARG A 221 -5.74 2.25 13.27
C ARG A 221 -4.52 3.02 13.73
N LYS A 222 -4.64 4.34 13.79
CA LYS A 222 -3.53 5.22 14.21
C LYS A 222 -2.98 4.84 15.58
N GLU A 223 -3.83 4.37 16.48
CA GLU A 223 -3.47 3.94 17.83
C GLU A 223 -2.73 2.59 17.84
N GLU A 224 -2.95 1.75 16.83
CA GLU A 224 -2.30 0.44 16.68
C GLU A 224 -0.94 0.53 15.97
N LEU A 225 -0.70 1.62 15.21
CA LEU A 225 0.57 1.83 14.50
C LEU A 225 1.79 1.78 15.41
N ALA A 226 1.66 2.23 16.67
CA ALA A 226 2.75 2.20 17.64
C ALA A 226 3.30 0.79 17.90
N TYR A 227 2.51 -0.26 17.64
CA TYR A 227 2.88 -1.66 17.81
C TYR A 227 3.29 -2.36 16.50
N ALA A 228 3.12 -1.68 15.35
CA ALA A 228 3.32 -2.26 14.02
C ALA A 228 4.78 -2.35 13.57
N PHE A 229 5.68 -1.57 14.19
CA PHE A 229 7.02 -1.27 13.69
C PHE A 229 8.10 -2.36 13.89
N MET A 230 7.74 -3.63 14.05
CA MET A 230 8.74 -4.64 14.42
C MET A 230 9.28 -5.48 13.27
N SER A 231 8.68 -5.47 12.08
CA SER A 231 9.24 -6.22 10.94
C SER A 231 8.98 -5.53 9.59
N PRO A 232 10.02 -5.29 8.76
CA PRO A 232 9.85 -4.71 7.43
C PRO A 232 9.18 -5.68 6.44
N TYR A 233 9.16 -6.99 6.76
CA TYR A 233 8.63 -8.04 5.90
C TYR A 233 7.20 -8.45 6.26
N LYS A 234 6.46 -7.52 6.89
CA LYS A 234 5.07 -7.73 7.29
C LYS A 234 4.12 -7.15 6.26
N ARG A 235 3.22 -8.00 5.75
CA ARG A 235 2.20 -7.64 4.77
C ARG A 235 0.85 -8.22 5.17
N ALA A 236 -0.21 -7.66 4.61
CA ALA A 236 -1.54 -8.21 4.76
C ALA A 236 -2.42 -8.01 3.54
N LYS A 237 -3.48 -8.81 3.49
CA LYS A 237 -4.47 -8.84 2.42
C LYS A 237 -5.87 -8.99 3.02
N PRO A 238 -6.83 -8.12 2.68
CA PRO A 238 -8.21 -8.27 3.11
C PRO A 238 -8.88 -9.40 2.32
N ILE A 239 -9.46 -10.36 3.02
CA ILE A 239 -10.12 -11.53 2.45
C ILE A 239 -11.62 -11.44 2.73
N ASN A 240 -12.41 -11.44 1.66
CA ASN A 240 -13.87 -11.49 1.75
C ASN A 240 -14.33 -12.96 1.81
N LEU A 241 -15.07 -13.30 2.87
CA LEU A 241 -15.68 -14.60 3.12
C LEU A 241 -17.20 -14.45 3.25
N GLY A 242 -17.83 -13.83 2.24
CA GLY A 242 -19.26 -13.55 2.19
C GLY A 242 -19.62 -12.23 2.88
N ASP A 243 -20.40 -12.30 3.96
CA ASP A 243 -20.80 -11.11 4.73
C ASP A 243 -19.69 -10.61 5.69
N HIS A 244 -18.59 -11.35 5.76
CA HIS A 244 -17.46 -11.06 6.62
C HIS A 244 -16.22 -10.75 5.79
N THR A 245 -15.45 -9.76 6.24
CA THR A 245 -14.09 -9.52 5.74
C THR A 245 -13.12 -9.69 6.91
N VAL A 246 -12.06 -10.45 6.67
CA VAL A 246 -10.96 -10.65 7.63
C VAL A 246 -9.66 -10.19 7.00
N LEU A 247 -8.65 -9.94 7.82
CA LEU A 247 -7.32 -9.58 7.37
C LEU A 247 -6.40 -10.80 7.53
N LEU A 248 -5.89 -11.33 6.42
CA LEU A 248 -4.80 -12.29 6.44
C LEU A 248 -3.47 -11.53 6.46
N ALA A 249 -2.66 -11.73 7.48
CA ALA A 249 -1.36 -11.10 7.62
C ALA A 249 -0.25 -12.15 7.65
N LEU A 250 0.88 -11.81 7.05
CA LEU A 250 2.07 -12.64 6.97
C LEU A 250 3.29 -11.79 7.32
N GLU A 251 4.14 -12.32 8.18
CA GLU A 251 5.45 -11.78 8.52
C GLU A 251 6.44 -12.92 8.36
N ILE A 252 7.52 -12.65 7.64
CA ILE A 252 8.64 -13.57 7.54
C ILE A 252 9.83 -12.99 8.28
N LYS A 253 10.67 -13.85 8.84
CA LYS A 253 11.98 -13.48 9.37
C LYS A 253 13.06 -13.78 8.34
N GLU A 254 14.21 -13.14 8.51
CA GLU A 254 15.40 -13.49 7.72
C GLU A 254 15.74 -14.97 7.93
N PRO A 255 16.25 -15.66 6.88
CA PRO A 255 16.64 -17.06 7.00
C PRO A 255 17.72 -17.22 8.07
N ASP A 256 17.67 -18.33 8.79
CA ASP A 256 18.71 -18.67 9.75
C ASP A 256 19.93 -19.34 9.08
N GLU A 257 20.86 -19.87 9.89
CA GLU A 257 22.06 -20.56 9.39
C GLU A 257 21.73 -21.86 8.61
N GLN A 258 20.51 -22.37 8.73
CA GLN A 258 20.02 -23.57 8.06
C GLN A 258 19.23 -23.25 6.79
N GLU A 259 19.20 -21.98 6.39
CA GLU A 259 18.41 -21.47 5.26
C GLU A 259 16.90 -21.70 5.46
N GLU A 260 16.44 -21.77 6.71
CA GLU A 260 15.03 -21.91 7.05
C GLU A 260 14.40 -20.54 7.31
N ILE A 261 13.19 -20.34 6.77
CA ILE A 261 12.43 -19.10 6.95
C ILE A 261 11.28 -19.36 7.92
N GLU A 262 11.30 -18.65 9.04
CA GLU A 262 10.15 -18.61 9.95
C GLU A 262 9.09 -17.65 9.40
N ALA A 263 7.89 -18.17 9.17
CA ALA A 263 6.71 -17.44 8.76
C ALA A 263 5.67 -17.41 9.90
N SER A 264 5.36 -16.21 10.39
CA SER A 264 4.24 -15.97 11.29
C SER A 264 3.02 -15.51 10.48
N LEU A 265 1.94 -16.28 10.56
CA LEU A 265 0.68 -15.99 9.88
C LEU A 265 -0.38 -15.62 10.91
N TRP A 266 -1.18 -14.60 10.59
CA TRP A 266 -2.31 -14.18 11.41
C TRP A 266 -3.58 -14.00 10.61
N VAL A 267 -4.69 -14.26 11.27
CA VAL A 267 -6.02 -13.84 10.80
C VAL A 267 -6.58 -12.88 11.82
N ARG A 268 -6.93 -11.66 11.41
CA ARG A 268 -7.49 -10.61 12.27
C ARG A 268 -8.85 -10.14 11.73
N PRO A 269 -9.72 -9.57 12.58
CA PRO A 269 -10.90 -8.86 12.09
C PRO A 269 -10.47 -7.67 11.22
N TYR A 270 -11.27 -7.35 10.20
CA TYR A 270 -11.04 -6.21 9.33
C TYR A 270 -11.86 -4.99 9.78
N GLY A 271 -11.26 -3.79 9.70
CA GLY A 271 -11.92 -2.52 9.99
C GLY A 271 -12.22 -2.32 11.48
N GLU A 272 -13.50 -2.03 11.80
CA GLU A 272 -13.89 -1.67 13.16
C GLU A 272 -14.18 -2.85 14.10
N GLN A 273 -14.20 -4.07 13.55
CA GLN A 273 -14.57 -5.28 14.28
C GLN A 273 -13.52 -5.65 15.35
N ALA A 274 -13.99 -6.05 16.53
CA ALA A 274 -13.12 -6.41 17.66
C ALA A 274 -12.73 -7.90 17.69
N TYR A 275 -13.55 -8.75 17.10
CA TYR A 275 -13.43 -10.22 17.15
C TYR A 275 -13.60 -10.82 15.77
N LEU A 276 -12.96 -11.97 15.55
CA LEU A 276 -13.16 -12.78 14.36
C LEU A 276 -14.59 -13.34 14.29
N PRO A 277 -15.12 -13.59 13.09
CA PRO A 277 -16.34 -14.37 12.94
C PRO A 277 -16.17 -15.76 13.56
N LYS A 278 -17.13 -16.18 14.38
CA LYS A 278 -17.11 -17.48 15.04
C LYS A 278 -17.05 -18.60 13.99
N GLY A 279 -16.16 -19.56 14.19
CA GLY A 279 -16.07 -20.75 13.34
C GLY A 279 -15.28 -20.55 12.05
N ILE A 280 -14.62 -19.39 11.85
CA ILE A 280 -13.62 -19.29 10.79
C ILE A 280 -12.52 -20.33 11.05
N LYS A 281 -12.25 -21.16 10.06
CA LYS A 281 -11.15 -22.12 10.07
C LYS A 281 -9.97 -21.48 9.34
N PHE A 282 -8.81 -21.54 9.97
CA PHE A 282 -7.55 -21.08 9.43
C PHE A 282 -6.59 -22.26 9.37
N LYS A 283 -6.19 -22.64 8.15
CA LYS A 283 -5.39 -23.81 7.88
C LYS A 283 -4.15 -23.44 7.08
N VAL A 284 -3.01 -24.02 7.45
CA VAL A 284 -1.78 -23.94 6.67
C VAL A 284 -1.46 -25.35 6.18
N ILE A 285 -1.17 -25.47 4.89
CA ILE A 285 -1.00 -26.75 4.19
C ILE A 285 0.39 -26.76 3.56
N PRO A 286 1.44 -27.11 4.34
CA PRO A 286 2.76 -27.37 3.80
C PRO A 286 2.74 -28.60 2.88
N LYS A 287 3.63 -28.63 1.88
CA LYS A 287 3.74 -29.77 0.96
C LYS A 287 4.39 -31.00 1.59
N LYS A 288 5.27 -30.80 2.58
CA LYS A 288 6.09 -31.86 3.21
C LYS A 288 5.58 -32.32 4.57
N GLU A 289 4.71 -31.55 5.22
CA GLU A 289 4.23 -31.81 6.57
C GLU A 289 2.71 -31.97 6.61
N GLU A 290 2.19 -32.44 7.75
CA GLU A 290 0.74 -32.52 7.96
C GLU A 290 0.16 -31.12 8.16
N PRO A 291 -1.00 -30.80 7.57
CA PRO A 291 -1.58 -29.48 7.72
C PRO A 291 -2.13 -29.25 9.13
N GLU A 292 -1.96 -28.02 9.65
CA GLU A 292 -2.54 -27.61 10.93
C GLU A 292 -3.74 -26.69 10.70
N GLU A 293 -4.83 -26.94 11.43
CA GLU A 293 -6.06 -26.15 11.39
C GLU A 293 -6.37 -25.58 12.78
N VAL A 294 -6.68 -24.28 12.83
CA VAL A 294 -7.15 -23.57 14.01
C VAL A 294 -8.51 -22.95 13.71
N ILE A 295 -9.45 -23.04 14.64
CA ILE A 295 -10.82 -22.53 14.46
C ILE A 295 -11.08 -21.41 15.47
N ALA A 296 -11.59 -20.27 15.01
CA ALA A 296 -11.88 -19.15 15.91
C ALA A 296 -13.14 -19.38 16.76
N LEU A 297 -13.04 -18.97 18.02
CA LEU A 297 -14.13 -18.87 18.99
C LEU A 297 -14.73 -17.45 18.97
N GLU A 298 -15.87 -17.26 19.65
CA GLU A 298 -16.61 -15.97 19.65
C GLU A 298 -15.83 -14.75 20.16
N GLN A 299 -14.77 -14.96 20.95
CA GLN A 299 -14.00 -13.90 21.60
C GLN A 299 -12.57 -13.80 21.09
N ASP A 300 -12.21 -14.57 20.06
CA ASP A 300 -10.86 -14.53 19.51
C ASP A 300 -10.70 -13.24 18.70
N SER A 301 -9.77 -12.40 19.15
CA SER A 301 -9.41 -11.16 18.45
C SER A 301 -8.43 -11.39 17.29
N PHE A 302 -7.80 -12.57 17.24
CA PHE A 302 -6.99 -13.04 16.12
C PHE A 302 -6.72 -14.55 16.25
N LEU A 303 -6.36 -15.19 15.13
CA LEU A 303 -5.68 -16.48 15.11
C LEU A 303 -4.22 -16.30 14.70
N LYS A 304 -3.32 -17.14 15.20
CA LYS A 304 -1.90 -17.13 14.83
C LYS A 304 -1.42 -18.56 14.61
N GLN A 305 -0.64 -18.76 13.56
CA GLN A 305 0.20 -19.94 13.38
C GLN A 305 1.64 -19.49 13.07
N VAL A 306 2.62 -20.29 13.47
CA VAL A 306 4.04 -20.05 13.19
C VAL A 306 4.59 -21.31 12.56
N TRP A 307 5.19 -21.15 11.40
CA TRP A 307 5.74 -22.23 10.59
C TRP A 307 7.19 -21.94 10.25
N VAL A 308 7.97 -22.99 10.04
CA VAL A 308 9.34 -22.91 9.57
C VAL A 308 9.39 -23.68 8.26
N PHE A 309 9.87 -23.04 7.21
CA PHE A 309 9.89 -23.60 5.87
C PHE A 309 11.31 -23.58 5.33
N SER A 310 11.72 -24.65 4.65
CA SER A 310 12.97 -24.64 3.90
C SER A 310 12.83 -23.81 2.61
N LEU A 311 13.97 -23.41 2.03
CA LEU A 311 13.98 -22.92 0.64
C LEU A 311 13.35 -23.95 -0.32
N GLU A 312 12.78 -23.42 -1.40
CA GLU A 312 12.02 -24.10 -2.45
C GLU A 312 10.72 -24.78 -1.97
N GLU A 313 10.31 -24.55 -0.71
CA GLU A 313 9.06 -25.08 -0.21
C GLU A 313 7.85 -24.28 -0.70
N GLU A 314 6.77 -25.03 -0.97
CA GLU A 314 5.45 -24.51 -1.33
C GLU A 314 4.49 -24.84 -0.20
N PHE A 315 3.58 -23.91 0.08
CA PHE A 315 2.49 -24.13 1.02
C PHE A 315 1.29 -23.28 0.64
N ASP A 316 0.11 -23.77 1.04
CA ASP A 316 -1.14 -23.04 0.87
C ASP A 316 -1.66 -22.54 2.22
N VAL A 317 -2.28 -21.37 2.21
CA VAL A 317 -3.05 -20.85 3.35
C VAL A 317 -4.52 -20.85 3.00
N THR A 318 -5.33 -21.58 3.76
CA THR A 318 -6.77 -21.68 3.55
C THR A 318 -7.54 -21.02 4.69
N LEU A 319 -8.51 -20.18 4.33
CA LEU A 319 -9.54 -19.65 5.22
C LEU A 319 -10.91 -20.21 4.81
N GLU A 320 -11.68 -20.72 5.76
CA GLU A 320 -13.03 -21.22 5.50
C GLU A 320 -14.02 -20.66 6.51
N LEU A 321 -15.15 -20.13 6.05
CA LEU A 321 -16.26 -19.68 6.88
C LEU A 321 -17.58 -20.00 6.19
N GLU A 322 -18.47 -20.74 6.87
CA GLU A 322 -19.82 -21.06 6.37
C GLU A 322 -19.85 -21.70 4.96
N GLY A 323 -18.82 -22.49 4.63
CA GLY A 323 -18.68 -23.16 3.33
C GLY A 323 -18.08 -22.28 2.22
N ILE A 324 -17.77 -21.01 2.51
CA ILE A 324 -16.97 -20.15 1.63
C ILE A 324 -15.50 -20.42 1.96
N THR A 325 -14.72 -20.77 0.93
CA THR A 325 -13.30 -21.09 1.07
C THR A 325 -12.46 -20.12 0.25
N TYR A 326 -11.38 -19.66 0.85
CA TYR A 326 -10.33 -18.88 0.23
C TYR A 326 -8.99 -19.61 0.41
N THR A 327 -8.20 -19.71 -0.65
CA THR A 327 -6.85 -20.30 -0.61
C THR A 327 -5.85 -19.31 -1.19
N GLU A 328 -4.70 -19.12 -0.55
CA GLU A 328 -3.57 -18.36 -1.09
C GLU A 328 -2.34 -19.27 -1.19
N PRO A 329 -1.78 -19.46 -2.41
CA PRO A 329 -0.57 -20.23 -2.59
C PRO A 329 0.70 -19.38 -2.38
N PHE A 330 1.68 -19.96 -1.69
CA PHE A 330 2.99 -19.36 -1.44
C PHE A 330 4.12 -20.28 -1.87
N ILE A 331 5.24 -19.67 -2.26
CA ILE A 331 6.49 -20.37 -2.52
C ILE A 331 7.67 -19.61 -1.89
N ILE A 332 8.69 -20.35 -1.48
CA ILE A 332 9.94 -19.80 -0.97
C ILE A 332 11.07 -20.13 -1.96
N ALA A 333 10.99 -19.64 -3.19
CA ALA A 333 11.96 -19.97 -4.23
C ALA A 333 13.00 -18.86 -4.43
N THR A 334 14.25 -19.24 -4.70
CA THR A 334 15.27 -18.26 -5.11
C THR A 334 14.98 -17.74 -6.52
N GLU A 335 15.64 -16.64 -6.92
CA GLU A 335 15.43 -16.04 -8.25
C GLU A 335 15.87 -16.94 -9.40
N GLU A 336 16.87 -17.81 -9.17
CA GLU A 336 17.42 -18.68 -10.20
C GLU A 336 16.41 -19.76 -10.64
N ASP A 337 15.45 -20.10 -9.77
CA ASP A 337 14.48 -21.18 -10.01
C ASP A 337 13.13 -20.70 -10.57
N ASN A 338 12.85 -19.39 -10.54
CA ASN A 338 11.53 -18.86 -10.91
C ASN A 338 11.19 -18.96 -12.41
N SER A 339 12.17 -19.16 -13.30
CA SER A 339 11.90 -19.22 -14.75
C SER A 339 11.10 -20.46 -15.15
N ASP A 340 11.25 -21.56 -14.42
CA ASP A 340 10.72 -22.87 -14.83
C ASP A 340 9.46 -23.26 -14.04
N VAL A 341 9.33 -22.80 -12.78
CA VAL A 341 8.25 -23.22 -11.87
C VAL A 341 6.90 -22.58 -12.19
N ILE A 342 6.87 -21.30 -12.58
CA ILE A 342 5.61 -20.57 -12.87
C ILE A 342 4.90 -21.14 -14.12
N SER A 343 5.63 -21.78 -15.03
CA SER A 343 5.06 -22.39 -16.24
C SER A 343 4.35 -23.72 -15.98
N ALA A 344 4.63 -24.41 -14.87
CA ALA A 344 4.17 -25.79 -14.63
C ALA A 344 2.93 -25.90 -13.72
N SER A 345 2.71 -24.93 -12.82
CA SER A 345 1.63 -24.99 -11.80
C SER A 345 0.22 -24.69 -12.33
N HIS A 346 0.07 -24.28 -13.60
CA HIS A 346 -1.22 -23.92 -14.20
C HIS A 346 -1.92 -25.05 -14.98
N GLN A 347 -1.50 -26.31 -14.85
CA GLN A 347 -2.11 -27.45 -15.58
C GLN A 347 -2.83 -28.50 -14.72
N THR A 348 -3.02 -28.29 -13.42
CA THR A 348 -3.72 -29.28 -12.57
C THR A 348 -5.25 -29.07 -12.52
N ASN A 349 -5.94 -29.89 -13.34
CA ASN A 349 -7.28 -30.47 -13.21
C ASN A 349 -8.48 -29.61 -12.75
N VAL A 350 -9.35 -29.31 -13.72
CA VAL A 350 -10.82 -29.23 -13.54
C VAL A 350 -11.43 -30.60 -13.78
#